data_AF-A0A855MFR9-F1
#
_entry.id   AF-A0A855MFR9-F1
#
_cell.length_a   1.000
_cell.length_b   1.000
_cell.length_c   1.000
_cell.angle_alpha   90.00
_cell.angle_beta   90.00
_cell.angle_gamma   90.00
#
_symmetry.space_group_name_H-M   'P 1'
#
loop_
_entity.id
_entity.type
_entity.pdbx_description
1 polymer ?
#
loop_
_entity_poly.entity_id
_entity_poly.type
_entity_poly.pdbx_seq_one_letter_code
_entity_poly.pdbx_strand_id
1 'polypeptide(L)'
;MEAIQLRAPGGLERLEIVDLPDPGAPEAGHIALIGVLTGPAGPVPTAGLTVRQQRLQGLIVGSRQHQQDLVRALNVLPIRPVIDKRFPLVDLAEAFRLQQAGGHFGKICLEF
;
A
#
# COMPACT_ATOMS: atom_id res chain seq x y z
N MET A 1 -7.79 -25.50 2.09
CA MET A 1 -8.54 -24.42 1.38
C MET A 1 -8.10 -24.48 -0.07
N GLU A 2 -9.04 -24.48 -1.02
CA GLU A 2 -8.68 -24.42 -2.44
C GLU A 2 -8.07 -23.05 -2.77
N ALA A 3 -6.85 -23.06 -3.28
CA ALA A 3 -6.13 -21.86 -3.70
C ALA A 3 -5.60 -22.05 -5.13
N ILE A 4 -5.49 -20.95 -5.88
CA ILE A 4 -4.89 -20.97 -7.22
C ILE A 4 -3.38 -20.73 -7.07
N GLN A 5 -2.56 -21.69 -7.46
CA GLN A 5 -1.10 -21.59 -7.46
C GLN A 5 -0.58 -21.41 -8.89
N LEU A 6 0.29 -20.41 -9.08
CA LEU A 6 1.03 -20.19 -10.32
C LEU A 6 2.36 -20.95 -10.27
N ARG A 7 2.58 -21.90 -11.18
CA ARG A 7 3.88 -22.57 -11.30
C ARG A 7 4.83 -21.77 -12.19
N ALA A 8 6.13 -21.80 -11.86
CA ALA A 8 7.17 -21.24 -12.71
C ALA A 8 7.49 -22.17 -13.90
N PRO A 9 7.83 -21.64 -15.09
CA PRO A 9 7.69 -20.23 -15.48
C PRO A 9 6.22 -19.84 -15.56
N GLY A 10 5.84 -18.61 -15.16
CA GLY A 10 4.43 -18.23 -14.96
C GLY A 10 3.64 -17.96 -16.25
N GLY A 11 2.33 -18.20 -16.22
CA GLY A 11 1.30 -17.76 -17.20
C GLY A 11 -0.10 -18.30 -16.83
N LEU A 12 -1.17 -17.77 -17.45
CA LEU A 12 -2.57 -18.08 -17.08
C LEU A 12 -2.96 -19.54 -17.37
N GLU A 13 -2.31 -20.15 -18.35
CA GLU A 13 -2.40 -21.57 -18.70
C GLU A 13 -1.76 -22.52 -17.67
N ARG A 14 -1.10 -21.97 -16.64
CA ARG A 14 -0.38 -22.71 -15.59
C ARG A 14 -0.92 -22.41 -14.18
N LEU A 15 -2.21 -22.08 -14.11
CA LEU A 15 -2.95 -21.94 -12.86
C LEU A 15 -3.48 -23.31 -12.45
N GLU A 16 -3.00 -23.82 -11.33
CA GLU A 16 -3.49 -25.06 -10.73
C GLU A 16 -4.32 -24.75 -9.49
N ILE A 17 -5.47 -25.40 -9.35
CA ILE A 17 -6.18 -25.44 -8.08
C ILE A 17 -5.44 -26.44 -7.20
N VAL A 18 -4.92 -25.96 -6.07
CA VAL A 18 -4.22 -26.79 -5.09
C VAL A 18 -4.91 -26.70 -3.74
N ASP A 19 -4.97 -27.84 -3.06
CA ASP A 19 -5.34 -27.88 -1.66
C ASP A 19 -4.14 -27.46 -0.81
N LEU A 20 -4.21 -26.24 -0.28
CA LEU A 20 -3.25 -25.79 0.73
C LEU A 20 -3.76 -26.14 2.13
N PRO A 21 -2.86 -26.46 3.08
CA PRO A 21 -3.19 -26.50 4.49
C PRO A 21 -3.94 -25.22 4.88
N ASP A 22 -4.87 -25.33 5.83
CA ASP A 22 -5.43 -24.14 6.45
C ASP A 22 -4.26 -23.26 6.92
N PRO A 23 -4.15 -21.99 6.49
CA PRO A 23 -3.06 -21.10 6.90
C PRO A 23 -2.99 -20.90 8.42
N GLY A 24 -3.95 -21.46 9.18
CA GLY A 24 -4.08 -21.31 10.62
C GLY A 24 -4.93 -20.10 10.94
N ALA A 25 -5.37 -20.01 12.19
CA ALA A 25 -6.00 -18.79 12.68
C ALA A 25 -4.99 -17.65 12.56
N PRO A 26 -5.31 -16.53 11.89
CA PRO A 26 -4.42 -15.38 11.89
C PRO A 26 -4.23 -14.91 13.32
N GLU A 27 -2.96 -14.77 13.71
CA GLU A 27 -2.56 -14.29 15.02
C GLU A 27 -2.99 -12.82 15.22
N ALA A 28 -2.90 -12.37 16.47
CA ALA A 28 -3.11 -10.97 16.82
C ALA A 28 -2.29 -10.06 15.88
N GLY A 29 -2.97 -9.19 15.15
CA GLY A 29 -2.38 -8.40 14.07
C GLY A 29 -2.80 -6.94 14.10
N HIS A 30 -1.97 -6.07 13.51
CA HIS A 30 -2.24 -4.65 13.41
C HIS A 30 -2.55 -4.24 11.96
N ILE A 31 -3.72 -3.64 11.74
CA ILE A 31 -4.15 -3.05 10.48
C ILE A 31 -4.12 -1.53 10.64
N ALA A 32 -3.20 -0.86 9.95
CA ALA A 32 -3.13 0.59 9.86
C ALA A 32 -3.88 1.08 8.61
N LEU A 33 -4.97 1.81 8.80
CA LEU A 33 -5.77 2.40 7.73
C LEU A 33 -5.25 3.80 7.40
N ILE A 34 -4.78 4.01 6.16
CA ILE A 34 -4.25 5.28 5.66
C ILE A 34 -5.02 5.70 4.41
N GLY A 35 -5.77 6.79 4.50
CA GLY A 35 -6.54 7.34 3.38
C GLY A 35 -7.79 6.53 3.02
N VAL A 36 -8.65 7.11 2.18
CA VAL A 36 -9.95 6.56 1.75
C VAL A 36 -10.20 6.85 0.26
N LEU A 37 -9.42 6.21 -0.61
CA LEU A 37 -9.43 6.50 -2.05
C LEU A 37 -10.77 6.18 -2.74
N THR A 38 -11.48 5.16 -2.26
CA THR A 38 -12.74 4.67 -2.86
C THR A 38 -14.00 5.19 -2.16
N GLY A 39 -13.87 6.18 -1.28
CA GLY A 39 -14.98 6.77 -0.52
C GLY A 39 -14.83 6.64 0.99
N PRO A 40 -15.58 7.45 1.76
CA PRO A 40 -15.35 7.67 3.20
C PRO A 40 -15.77 6.50 4.10
N ALA A 41 -16.41 5.48 3.54
CA ALA A 41 -16.95 4.35 4.30
C ALA A 41 -16.76 3.03 3.54
N GLY A 42 -16.63 1.95 4.31
CA GLY A 42 -16.57 0.58 3.81
C GLY A 42 -16.94 -0.40 4.92
N PRO A 43 -17.36 -1.63 4.59
CA PRO A 43 -17.72 -2.63 5.59
C PRO A 43 -16.50 -3.05 6.42
N VAL A 44 -16.67 -3.15 7.74
CA VAL A 44 -15.64 -3.69 8.65
C VAL A 44 -16.04 -5.09 9.10
N PRO A 45 -15.22 -6.13 8.87
CA PRO A 45 -15.54 -7.51 9.23
C PRO A 45 -15.33 -7.77 10.72
N THR A 46 -16.19 -7.21 11.57
CA THR A 46 -16.06 -7.21 13.04
C THR A 46 -15.87 -8.60 13.64
N ALA A 47 -16.66 -9.60 13.23
CA ALA A 47 -16.50 -10.97 13.70
C ALA A 47 -15.10 -11.54 13.37
N GLY A 48 -14.60 -11.25 12.18
CA GLY A 48 -13.25 -11.64 11.76
C GLY A 48 -12.17 -10.96 12.61
N LEU A 49 -12.33 -9.67 12.91
CA LEU A 49 -11.42 -8.94 13.79
C LEU A 49 -11.44 -9.51 15.21
N THR A 50 -12.61 -9.85 15.75
CA THR A 50 -12.78 -10.39 17.11
C THR A 50 -12.15 -11.78 17.25
N VAL A 51 -12.45 -12.71 16.33
CA VAL A 51 -11.90 -14.07 16.35
C VAL A 51 -10.37 -14.06 16.26
N ARG A 52 -9.81 -13.10 15.52
CA ARG A 52 -8.36 -12.95 15.29
C ARG A 52 -7.68 -11.98 16.25
N GLN A 53 -8.43 -11.41 17.21
CA GLN A 53 -7.92 -10.40 18.16
C GLN A 53 -7.15 -9.25 17.48
N GLN A 54 -7.64 -8.78 16.33
CA GLN A 54 -6.95 -7.79 15.50
C GLN A 54 -7.22 -6.35 15.94
N ARG A 55 -6.21 -5.49 15.82
CA ARG A 55 -6.31 -4.04 16.02
C ARG A 55 -6.45 -3.34 14.67
N LEU A 56 -7.58 -2.67 14.45
CA LEU A 56 -7.74 -1.70 13.36
C LEU A 56 -7.49 -0.28 13.90
N GLN A 57 -6.54 0.44 13.30
CA GLN A 57 -6.21 1.81 13.71
C GLN A 57 -6.16 2.74 12.50
N GLY A 58 -6.94 3.81 12.54
CA GLY A 58 -6.77 4.92 11.61
C GLY A 58 -5.46 5.65 11.87
N LEU A 59 -4.75 6.01 10.80
CA LEU A 59 -3.51 6.76 10.85
C LEU A 59 -3.56 7.92 9.86
N ILE A 60 -3.29 9.12 10.37
CA ILE A 60 -3.05 10.32 9.57
C ILE A 60 -1.69 10.89 9.95
N VAL A 61 -0.85 11.15 8.94
CA VAL A 61 0.51 11.69 9.09
C VAL A 61 1.31 11.05 10.23
N GLY A 62 2.45 11.65 10.61
CA GLY A 62 3.27 11.19 11.73
C GLY A 62 3.61 12.34 12.67
N SER A 63 4.14 12.02 13.84
CA SER A 63 4.68 13.04 14.75
C SER A 63 5.99 13.62 14.19
N ARG A 64 6.44 14.75 14.73
CA ARG A 64 7.77 15.29 14.45
C ARG A 64 8.87 14.26 14.74
N GLN A 65 8.72 13.48 15.81
CA GLN A 65 9.66 12.42 16.14
C GLN A 65 9.72 11.37 15.02
N HIS A 66 8.57 10.91 14.51
CA HIS A 66 8.54 9.97 13.39
C HIS A 66 9.24 10.51 12.14
N GLN A 67 9.05 11.81 11.83
CA GLN A 67 9.75 12.45 10.72
C GLN A 67 11.27 12.46 10.93
N GLN A 68 11.73 12.81 12.14
CA GLN A 68 13.16 12.79 12.46
C GLN A 68 13.74 11.38 12.38
N ASP A 69 12.98 10.36 12.78
CA ASP A 69 13.38 8.96 12.70
C ASP A 69 13.50 8.49 11.25
N LEU A 70 12.53 8.88 10.40
CA LEU A 70 12.57 8.64 8.96
C LEU A 70 13.82 9.27 8.32
N VAL A 71 14.13 10.53 8.63
CA VAL A 71 15.32 11.20 8.10
C VAL A 71 16.60 10.47 8.52
N ARG A 72 16.70 10.05 9.80
CA ARG A 72 17.87 9.28 10.26
C ARG A 72 17.98 7.94 9.52
N ALA A 73 16.87 7.26 9.28
CA ALA A 73 16.85 6.01 8.52
C ALA A 73 17.28 6.21 7.06
N LEU A 74 16.81 7.27 6.39
CA LEU A 74 17.17 7.58 5.00
C LEU A 74 18.67 7.87 4.80
N ASN A 75 19.38 8.32 5.84
CA ASN A 75 20.82 8.57 5.77
C ASN A 75 21.67 7.29 5.75
N VAL A 76 21.13 6.16 6.22
CA VAL A 76 21.89 4.90 6.38
C VAL A 76 21.34 3.75 5.54
N LEU A 77 20.06 3.82 5.15
CA LEU A 77 19.41 2.81 4.31
C LEU A 77 19.49 3.23 2.83
N PRO A 78 19.65 2.29 1.89
CA PRO A 78 19.65 2.57 0.46
C PRO A 78 18.21 2.80 -0.09
N ILE A 79 17.35 3.45 0.69
CA ILE A 79 15.97 3.74 0.30
C ILE A 79 15.97 5.06 -0.48
N ARG A 80 15.49 5.02 -1.72
CA ARG A 80 15.33 6.20 -2.57
C ARG A 80 13.86 6.38 -2.95
N PRO A 81 13.37 7.63 -3.07
CA PRO A 81 12.02 7.86 -3.58
C PRO A 81 11.93 7.38 -5.03
N VAL A 82 10.88 6.61 -5.33
CA VAL A 82 10.49 6.31 -6.71
C VAL A 82 9.78 7.54 -7.27
N ILE A 83 10.46 8.24 -8.16
CA ILE A 83 9.94 9.42 -8.88
C ILE A 83 9.58 8.95 -10.29
N ASP A 84 8.32 9.12 -10.66
CA ASP A 84 7.83 8.73 -11.99
C ASP A 84 8.06 9.85 -13.00
N LYS A 85 7.54 11.05 -12.70
CA LYS A 85 7.59 12.21 -13.59
C LYS A 85 7.94 13.47 -12.83
N ARG A 86 8.60 14.38 -13.55
CA ARG A 86 8.90 15.74 -13.12
C ARG A 86 8.25 16.71 -14.09
N PHE A 87 7.61 17.75 -13.55
CA PHE A 87 7.02 18.83 -14.33
C PHE A 87 7.64 20.15 -13.88
N PRO A 88 7.88 21.12 -14.78
CA PRO A 88 8.19 22.47 -14.35
C PRO A 88 6.97 23.04 -13.61
N LEU A 89 7.18 23.97 -12.66
CA LEU A 89 6.10 24.54 -11.86
C LEU A 89 4.98 25.17 -12.71
N VAL A 90 5.32 25.71 -13.88
CA VAL A 90 4.35 26.28 -14.84
C VAL A 90 3.33 25.25 -15.35
N ASP A 91 3.68 23.97 -15.32
CA ASP A 91 2.83 22.85 -15.77
C ASP A 91 2.11 22.14 -14.61
N LEU A 92 1.96 22.82 -13.46
CA LEU A 92 1.30 22.28 -12.26
C LEU A 92 -0.07 21.65 -12.56
N ALA A 93 -0.87 22.30 -13.42
CA ALA A 93 -2.19 21.80 -13.78
C ALA A 93 -2.12 20.42 -14.48
N GLU A 94 -1.10 20.22 -15.32
CA GLU A 94 -0.91 18.96 -16.03
C GLU A 94 -0.42 17.85 -15.09
N ALA A 95 0.47 18.19 -14.14
CA ALA A 95 0.88 17.27 -13.08
C ALA A 95 -0.33 16.74 -12.28
N PHE A 96 -1.29 17.60 -11.94
CA PHE A 96 -2.53 17.18 -11.26
C PHE A 96 -3.46 16.35 -12.14
N ARG A 97 -3.57 16.64 -13.44
CA ARG A 97 -4.37 15.79 -14.36
C ARG A 97 -3.82 14.37 -14.42
N LEU A 98 -2.50 14.22 -14.50
CA LEU A 98 -1.85 12.91 -14.43
C LEU A 98 -2.13 12.20 -13.09
N GLN A 99 -2.05 12.95 -11.97
CA GLN A 99 -2.33 12.39 -10.65
C GLN A 99 -3.78 11.87 -10.57
N GLN A 100 -4.75 12.66 -11.03
CA GLN A 100 -6.16 12.31 -11.03
C GLN A 100 -6.46 11.10 -11.93
N ALA A 101 -5.79 11.00 -13.08
CA ALA A 101 -5.93 9.86 -13.98
C ALA A 101 -5.33 8.55 -13.41
N GLY A 102 -4.54 8.62 -12.33
CA GLY A 102 -3.89 7.45 -11.73
C GLY A 102 -2.80 6.82 -12.60
N GLY A 103 -2.37 7.47 -13.68
CA GLY A 103 -1.43 6.96 -14.66
C GLY A 103 0.04 7.05 -14.25
N HIS A 104 0.33 7.05 -12.95
CA HIS A 104 1.69 7.21 -12.42
C HIS A 104 2.06 6.12 -11.40
N PHE A 105 3.34 5.75 -11.36
CA PHE A 105 3.88 4.82 -10.37
C PHE A 105 4.91 5.51 -9.47
N GLY A 106 4.51 5.82 -8.24
CA GLY A 106 5.37 6.50 -7.26
C GLY A 106 5.01 7.97 -7.13
N LYS A 107 6.00 8.86 -7.17
CA LYS A 107 5.82 10.30 -6.91
C LYS A 107 5.89 11.11 -8.20
N ILE A 108 4.99 12.09 -8.31
CA ILE A 108 5.09 13.19 -9.27
C ILE A 108 5.79 14.35 -8.56
N CYS A 109 6.82 14.92 -9.18
CA CYS A 109 7.58 16.03 -8.62
C CYS A 109 7.46 17.30 -9.48
N LEU A 110 7.69 18.45 -8.85
CA LEU A 110 7.74 19.75 -9.51
C LEU A 110 9.15 20.33 -9.44
N GLU A 111 9.57 21.02 -10.48
CA GLU A 111 10.84 21.76 -10.56
C GLU A 111 10.56 23.26 -10.60
N PHE A 112 11.30 24.04 -9.81
CA PHE A 112 11.10 25.48 -9.60
C PHE A 112 12.44 26.22 -9.48
#